data_AF-A0A517YUX4-F1
#
_entry.id   AF-A0A517YUX4-F1
#
_cell.length_a   1.000
_cell.length_b   1.000
_cell.length_c   1.000
_cell.angle_alpha   90.00
_cell.angle_beta   90.00
_cell.angle_gamma   90.00
#
_symmetry.space_group_name_H-M   'P 1'
#
loop_
_entity.id
_entity.type
_entity.pdbx_description
1 polymer ?
#
loop_
_entity_poly.entity_id
_entity_poly.type
_entity_poly.pdbx_seq_one_letter_code
_entity_poly.pdbx_strand_id
1 'polypeptide(L)'
;MAKSNRKSSKKSKEQLAKRKKKIMTGLLVVIAVGALGAGSYMTWLMTPPGLPSTPAEAIAMMKSARYQRLSPQRKEQYQMRMRELMEGMEQEQRGDFIRANMGDREVRREVFGSMRAMMEKRTKEFAAASPEDRLAILDADIDRIVAMRDQFQGMRGGRGGPGGPEGRGRENMSDEDREKRREQMRERMTERGQQRAETGNPQSQALRTEYRAAMDARMKQRGIEFGGRGGGKK
;
A
#
# COMPACT_ATOMS: atom_id res chain seq x y z
N MET A 1 80.00 -17.21 -18.67
CA MET A 1 79.12 -16.32 -17.86
C MET A 1 77.60 -16.55 -18.02
N ALA A 2 77.11 -17.66 -18.61
CA ALA A 2 75.66 -17.84 -18.88
C ALA A 2 74.79 -18.43 -17.73
N LYS A 3 75.40 -18.88 -16.62
CA LYS A 3 74.66 -19.54 -15.51
C LYS A 3 73.99 -18.58 -14.52
N SER A 4 74.40 -17.30 -14.50
CA SER A 4 73.84 -16.28 -13.58
C SER A 4 72.44 -15.82 -14.00
N ASN A 5 72.20 -15.64 -15.31
CA ASN A 5 70.92 -15.13 -15.83
C ASN A 5 69.73 -16.10 -15.69
N ARG A 6 69.97 -17.43 -15.61
CA ARG A 6 68.88 -18.41 -15.42
C ARG A 6 68.34 -18.43 -13.98
N LYS A 7 69.14 -18.05 -12.97
CA LYS A 7 68.72 -18.07 -11.56
C LYS A 7 67.82 -16.87 -11.20
N SER A 8 68.06 -15.69 -11.78
CA SER A 8 67.21 -14.50 -11.53
C SER A 8 65.81 -14.65 -12.16
N SER A 9 65.74 -15.22 -13.37
CA SER A 9 64.48 -15.51 -14.08
C SER A 9 63.57 -16.48 -13.31
N LYS A 10 64.15 -17.54 -12.72
CA LYS A 10 63.39 -18.50 -11.89
C LYS A 10 62.85 -17.86 -10.61
N LYS A 11 63.66 -17.08 -9.88
CA LYS A 11 63.23 -16.40 -8.66
C LYS A 11 62.11 -15.37 -8.92
N SER A 12 62.18 -14.65 -10.04
CA SER A 12 61.13 -13.69 -10.45
C SER A 12 59.80 -14.39 -10.76
N LYS A 13 59.83 -15.50 -11.50
CA LYS A 13 58.63 -16.32 -11.79
C LYS A 13 58.00 -16.88 -10.51
N GLU A 14 58.83 -17.32 -9.56
CA GLU A 14 58.36 -17.84 -8.27
C GLU A 14 57.73 -16.75 -7.39
N GLN A 15 58.30 -15.54 -7.37
CA GLN A 15 57.69 -14.40 -6.67
C GLN A 15 56.37 -13.96 -7.30
N LEU A 16 56.29 -13.92 -8.64
CA LEU A 16 55.04 -13.63 -9.36
C LEU A 16 53.97 -14.70 -9.07
N ALA A 17 54.34 -15.98 -9.05
CA ALA A 17 53.43 -17.06 -8.68
C ALA A 17 52.90 -16.92 -7.24
N LYS A 18 53.77 -16.58 -6.29
CA LYS A 18 53.38 -16.30 -4.89
C LYS A 18 52.43 -15.11 -4.77
N ARG A 19 52.69 -14.01 -5.50
CA ARG A 19 51.79 -12.84 -5.55
C ARG A 19 50.43 -13.18 -6.16
N LYS A 20 50.41 -13.90 -7.29
CA LYS A 20 49.18 -14.38 -7.93
C LYS A 20 48.37 -15.28 -6.99
N LYS A 21 49.02 -16.20 -6.29
CA LYS A 21 48.36 -17.07 -5.29
C LYS A 21 47.74 -16.26 -4.15
N LYS A 22 48.44 -15.25 -3.62
CA LYS A 22 47.89 -14.36 -2.58
C LYS A 22 46.68 -13.56 -3.07
N ILE A 23 46.75 -12.97 -4.26
CA ILE A 23 45.64 -12.21 -4.86
C ILE A 23 44.44 -13.13 -5.08
N MET A 24 44.66 -14.31 -5.67
CA MET A 24 43.59 -15.28 -5.91
C MET A 24 42.96 -15.78 -4.61
N THR A 25 43.77 -16.01 -3.57
CA THR A 25 43.26 -16.39 -2.24
C THR A 25 42.43 -15.26 -1.64
N GLY A 26 42.90 -14.01 -1.70
CA GLY A 26 42.14 -12.84 -1.24
C GLY A 26 40.81 -12.69 -1.98
N LEU A 27 40.81 -12.88 -3.29
CA LEU A 27 39.60 -12.81 -4.12
C LEU A 27 38.61 -13.93 -3.78
N LEU A 28 39.08 -15.16 -3.56
CA LEU A 28 38.25 -16.27 -3.09
C LEU A 28 37.64 -16.01 -1.72
N VAL A 29 38.38 -15.40 -0.78
CA VAL A 29 37.85 -15.02 0.53
C VAL A 29 36.75 -13.97 0.38
N VAL A 30 36.96 -12.93 -0.44
CA VAL A 30 35.93 -11.91 -0.68
C VAL A 30 34.67 -12.51 -1.30
N ILE A 31 34.82 -13.41 -2.28
CA ILE A 31 33.67 -14.12 -2.87
C ILE A 31 32.96 -14.98 -1.83
N ALA A 32 33.69 -15.72 -1.00
CA ALA A 32 33.11 -16.56 0.03
C ALA A 32 32.32 -15.75 1.07
N VAL A 33 32.89 -14.63 1.55
CA VAL A 33 32.19 -13.72 2.47
C VAL A 33 30.96 -13.09 1.80
N GLY A 34 31.07 -12.69 0.52
CA GLY A 34 29.96 -12.17 -0.25
C GLY A 34 28.81 -13.17 -0.40
N ALA A 35 29.13 -14.43 -0.71
CA ALA A 35 28.15 -15.51 -0.83
C ALA A 35 27.46 -15.82 0.50
N LEU A 36 28.20 -15.85 1.61
CA LEU A 36 27.63 -16.05 2.95
C LEU A 36 26.73 -14.87 3.37
N GLY A 37 27.15 -13.64 3.09
CA GLY A 37 26.35 -12.44 3.34
C GLY A 37 25.05 -12.45 2.53
N ALA A 38 25.13 -12.75 1.23
CA ALA A 38 23.96 -12.86 0.35
C ALA A 38 23.01 -13.99 0.81
N GLY A 39 23.54 -15.17 1.16
CA GLY A 39 22.76 -16.29 1.68
C GLY A 39 22.05 -15.96 3.00
N SER A 40 22.75 -15.30 3.92
CA SER A 40 22.19 -14.87 5.21
C SER A 40 21.09 -13.82 5.04
N TYR A 41 21.29 -12.87 4.12
CA TYR A 41 20.27 -11.86 3.80
C TYR A 41 19.04 -12.48 3.14
N MET A 42 19.23 -13.43 2.21
CA MET A 42 18.13 -14.12 1.55
C MET A 42 17.32 -14.99 2.52
N THR A 43 17.98 -15.69 3.44
CA THR A 43 17.28 -16.48 4.48
C THR A 43 16.50 -15.59 5.44
N TRP A 44 17.06 -14.45 5.87
CA TRP A 44 16.33 -13.45 6.66
C TRP A 44 15.10 -12.89 5.92
N LEU A 45 15.22 -12.65 4.60
CA LEU A 45 14.12 -12.19 3.76
C LEU A 45 13.02 -13.24 3.55
N MET A 46 13.39 -14.52 3.44
CA MET A 46 12.44 -15.62 3.24
C MET A 46 11.74 -16.03 4.53
N THR A 47 12.37 -15.83 5.68
CA THR A 47 11.75 -16.09 6.96
C THR A 47 10.61 -15.08 7.16
N PRO A 48 9.36 -15.51 7.36
CA PRO A 48 8.28 -14.58 7.61
C PRO A 48 8.53 -13.88 8.96
N PRO A 49 8.29 -12.56 9.06
CA PRO A 49 8.36 -11.89 10.36
C PRO A 49 7.33 -12.48 11.33
N GLY A 50 7.50 -12.18 12.62
CA GLY A 50 6.43 -12.41 13.60
C GLY A 50 5.27 -11.45 13.37
N LEU A 51 4.09 -11.80 13.88
CA LEU A 51 2.96 -10.87 13.88
C LEU A 51 3.29 -9.65 14.76
N PRO A 52 2.94 -8.43 14.34
CA PRO A 52 3.19 -7.23 15.12
C PRO A 52 2.39 -7.25 16.42
N SER A 53 2.97 -6.72 17.49
CA SER A 53 2.32 -6.60 18.79
C SER A 53 1.86 -5.18 19.09
N THR A 54 2.35 -4.19 18.34
CA THR A 54 1.95 -2.79 18.47
C THR A 54 1.54 -2.18 17.13
N PRO A 55 0.69 -1.12 17.11
CA PRO A 55 0.34 -0.41 15.87
C PRO A 55 1.57 0.10 15.12
N ALA A 56 2.57 0.66 15.84
CA ALA A 56 3.80 1.17 15.24
C ALA A 56 4.61 0.07 14.55
N GLU A 57 4.75 -1.10 15.17
CA GLU A 57 5.37 -2.27 14.55
C GLU A 57 4.62 -2.72 13.31
N ALA A 58 3.28 -2.72 13.34
CA ALA A 58 2.48 -3.12 12.18
C ALA A 58 2.75 -2.21 10.97
N ILE A 59 2.88 -0.91 11.18
CA ILE A 59 3.23 0.03 10.10
C ILE A 59 4.67 -0.19 9.62
N ALA A 60 5.63 -0.30 10.53
CA ALA A 60 7.02 -0.58 10.17
C ALA A 60 7.13 -1.88 9.36
N MET A 61 6.34 -2.89 9.74
CA MET A 61 6.23 -4.16 9.05
C MET A 61 5.71 -3.98 7.62
N MET A 62 4.61 -3.25 7.41
CA MET A 62 4.03 -3.05 6.07
C MET A 62 4.97 -2.33 5.11
N LYS A 63 5.84 -1.46 5.63
CA LYS A 63 6.89 -0.77 4.86
C LYS A 63 8.12 -1.65 4.58
N SER A 64 8.21 -2.81 5.21
CA SER A 64 9.40 -3.67 5.08
C SER A 64 9.40 -4.47 3.78
N ALA A 65 10.59 -4.68 3.21
CA ALA A 65 10.77 -5.55 2.05
C ALA A 65 10.30 -7.00 2.31
N ARG A 66 10.33 -7.45 3.58
CA ARG A 66 9.83 -8.76 3.99
C ARG A 66 8.32 -8.88 3.79
N TYR A 67 7.57 -7.86 4.21
CA TYR A 67 6.11 -7.84 4.04
C TYR A 67 5.71 -7.84 2.56
N GLN A 68 6.41 -7.07 1.72
CA GLN A 68 6.09 -7.00 0.28
C GLN A 68 6.16 -8.39 -0.41
N ARG A 69 7.04 -9.27 0.08
CA ARG A 69 7.26 -10.64 -0.43
C ARG A 69 6.35 -11.69 0.19
N LEU A 70 5.56 -11.34 1.21
CA LEU A 70 4.59 -12.27 1.80
C LEU A 70 3.52 -12.66 0.78
N SER A 71 3.03 -13.89 0.91
CA SER A 71 1.85 -14.33 0.17
C SER A 71 0.62 -13.50 0.54
N PRO A 72 -0.39 -13.40 -0.34
CA PRO A 72 -1.62 -12.66 -0.05
C PRO A 72 -2.30 -13.08 1.26
N GLN A 73 -2.33 -14.38 1.55
CA GLN A 73 -2.95 -14.92 2.77
C GLN A 73 -2.20 -14.47 4.02
N ARG A 74 -0.87 -14.42 3.96
CA ARG A 74 -0.07 -13.89 5.07
C ARG A 74 -0.32 -12.40 5.23
N LYS A 75 -0.30 -11.60 4.16
CA LYS A 75 -0.60 -10.17 4.23
C LYS A 75 -1.96 -9.90 4.90
N GLU A 76 -2.97 -10.71 4.59
CA GLU A 76 -4.28 -10.63 5.25
C GLU A 76 -4.20 -10.85 6.76
N GLN A 77 -3.42 -11.83 7.24
CA GLN A 77 -3.20 -12.04 8.69
C GLN A 77 -2.59 -10.81 9.38
N TYR A 78 -1.62 -10.15 8.74
CA TYR A 78 -1.03 -8.93 9.27
C TYR A 78 -2.00 -7.76 9.28
N GLN A 79 -2.85 -7.64 8.25
CA GLN A 79 -3.88 -6.61 8.17
C GLN A 79 -4.98 -6.83 9.23
N MET A 80 -5.38 -8.08 9.47
CA MET A 80 -6.29 -8.44 10.55
C MET A 80 -5.67 -8.08 11.91
N ARG A 81 -4.41 -8.48 12.14
CA ARG A 81 -3.70 -8.14 13.37
C ARG A 81 -3.58 -6.63 13.58
N MET A 82 -3.29 -5.87 12.52
CA MET A 82 -3.28 -4.41 12.59
C MET A 82 -4.65 -3.87 12.97
N ARG A 83 -5.74 -4.41 12.41
CA ARG A 83 -7.10 -3.98 12.76
C ARG A 83 -7.40 -4.23 14.24
N GLU A 84 -7.07 -5.40 14.77
CA GLU A 84 -7.23 -5.72 16.20
C GLU A 84 -6.44 -4.74 17.08
N LEU A 85 -5.18 -4.48 16.73
CA LEU A 85 -4.33 -3.54 17.47
C LEU A 85 -4.90 -2.12 17.44
N MET A 86 -5.44 -1.71 16.31
CA MET A 86 -6.11 -0.42 16.15
C MET A 86 -7.43 -0.36 16.92
N GLU A 87 -8.18 -1.45 16.97
CA GLU A 87 -9.44 -1.57 17.72
C GLU A 87 -9.21 -1.39 19.24
N GLY A 88 -8.07 -1.84 19.74
CA GLY A 88 -7.65 -1.63 21.13
C GLY A 88 -7.18 -0.21 21.45
N MET A 89 -6.94 0.65 20.45
CA MET A 89 -6.57 2.05 20.68
C MET A 89 -7.78 2.91 21.02
N GLU A 90 -7.57 3.88 21.92
CA GLU A 90 -8.53 4.97 22.11
C GLU A 90 -8.80 5.71 20.80
N GLN A 91 -10.03 6.23 20.68
CA GLN A 91 -10.51 6.80 19.42
C GLN A 91 -9.61 7.95 18.93
N GLU A 92 -9.24 8.88 19.81
CA GLU A 92 -8.39 10.02 19.44
C GLU A 92 -7.01 9.58 18.93
N GLN A 93 -6.35 8.69 19.68
CA GLN A 93 -5.04 8.12 19.31
C GLN A 93 -5.11 7.38 17.98
N ARG A 94 -6.19 6.64 17.73
CA ARG A 94 -6.42 5.94 16.45
C ARG A 94 -6.50 6.93 15.29
N GLY A 95 -7.20 8.05 15.49
CA GLY A 95 -7.35 9.11 14.49
C GLY A 95 -6.01 9.74 14.11
N ASP A 96 -5.21 10.08 15.11
CA ASP A 96 -3.88 10.66 14.92
C ASP A 96 -2.91 9.67 14.30
N PHE A 97 -2.97 8.41 14.72
CA PHE A 97 -2.17 7.34 14.15
C PHE A 97 -2.47 7.14 12.65
N ILE A 98 -3.75 7.10 12.26
CA ILE A 98 -4.14 7.01 10.86
C ILE A 98 -3.63 8.24 10.10
N ARG A 99 -3.83 9.44 10.63
CA ARG A 99 -3.42 10.70 9.98
C ARG A 99 -1.91 10.76 9.76
N ALA A 100 -1.12 10.38 10.75
CA ALA A 100 0.33 10.38 10.70
C ALA A 100 0.88 9.39 9.65
N ASN A 101 0.24 8.23 9.49
CA ASN A 101 0.74 7.15 8.64
C ASN A 101 0.14 7.13 7.22
N MET A 102 -1.04 7.72 7.02
CA MET A 102 -1.69 7.81 5.69
C MET A 102 -0.95 8.73 4.71
N GLY A 103 0.00 9.55 5.19
CA GLY A 103 0.93 10.30 4.34
C GLY A 103 1.87 9.41 3.53
N ASP A 104 2.17 8.20 4.04
CA ASP A 104 3.08 7.26 3.41
C ASP A 104 2.40 6.53 2.24
N ARG A 105 3.08 6.50 1.08
CA ARG A 105 2.53 5.93 -0.16
C ARG A 105 2.32 4.41 -0.07
N GLU A 106 3.19 3.69 0.62
CA GLU A 106 3.12 2.23 0.72
C GLU A 106 2.01 1.81 1.67
N VAL A 107 1.97 2.41 2.86
CA VAL A 107 0.89 2.20 3.83
C VAL A 107 -0.45 2.53 3.21
N ARG A 108 -0.53 3.67 2.52
CA ARG A 108 -1.72 4.08 1.78
C ARG A 108 -2.13 3.01 0.75
N ARG A 109 -1.18 2.53 -0.05
CA ARG A 109 -1.44 1.51 -1.08
C ARG A 109 -1.98 0.22 -0.48
N GLU A 110 -1.40 -0.27 0.61
CA GLU A 110 -1.82 -1.51 1.27
C GLU A 110 -3.21 -1.36 1.91
N VAL A 111 -3.44 -0.26 2.64
CA VAL A 111 -4.75 0.00 3.25
C VAL A 111 -5.84 0.12 2.18
N PHE A 112 -5.63 0.93 1.15
CA PHE A 112 -6.61 1.03 0.05
C PHE A 112 -6.75 -0.26 -0.76
N GLY A 113 -5.68 -1.03 -0.91
CA GLY A 113 -5.70 -2.34 -1.55
C GLY A 113 -6.60 -3.31 -0.80
N SER A 114 -6.46 -3.39 0.53
CA SER A 114 -7.30 -4.23 1.39
C SER A 114 -8.78 -3.81 1.36
N MET A 115 -9.05 -2.50 1.39
CA MET A 115 -10.41 -1.97 1.26
C MET A 115 -11.02 -2.32 -0.09
N ARG A 116 -10.24 -2.20 -1.17
CA ARG A 116 -10.69 -2.58 -2.53
C ARG A 116 -11.01 -4.08 -2.62
N ALA A 117 -10.19 -4.94 -2.03
CA ALA A 117 -10.41 -6.38 -2.01
C ALA A 117 -11.68 -6.74 -1.22
N MET A 118 -11.90 -6.12 -0.07
CA MET A 118 -13.12 -6.29 0.72
C MET A 118 -14.37 -5.85 -0.06
N MET A 119 -14.32 -4.68 -0.71
CA MET A 119 -15.42 -4.19 -1.55
C MET A 119 -15.71 -5.15 -2.70
N GLU A 120 -14.67 -5.71 -3.34
CA GLU A 120 -14.87 -6.68 -4.40
C GLU A 120 -15.55 -7.96 -3.90
N LYS A 121 -15.15 -8.46 -2.72
CA LYS A 121 -15.82 -9.60 -2.07
C LYS A 121 -17.30 -9.29 -1.81
N ARG A 122 -17.60 -8.13 -1.22
CA ARG A 122 -18.98 -7.67 -0.96
C ARG A 122 -19.82 -7.54 -2.22
N THR A 123 -19.27 -6.97 -3.28
CA THR A 123 -19.95 -6.87 -4.57
C THR A 123 -20.29 -8.25 -5.15
N LYS A 124 -19.38 -9.23 -5.02
CA LYS A 124 -19.63 -10.61 -5.46
C LYS A 124 -20.69 -11.30 -4.60
N GLU A 125 -20.64 -11.13 -3.28
CA GLU A 125 -21.66 -11.62 -2.35
C GLU A 125 -23.04 -11.05 -2.70
N PHE A 126 -23.15 -9.75 -2.92
CA PHE A 126 -24.38 -9.09 -3.34
C PHE A 126 -24.91 -9.63 -4.67
N ALA A 127 -24.04 -9.79 -5.67
CA ALA A 127 -24.43 -10.29 -6.99
C ALA A 127 -24.99 -11.72 -6.92
N ALA A 128 -24.41 -12.57 -6.07
CA ALA A 128 -24.82 -13.97 -5.90
C ALA A 128 -26.03 -14.16 -4.96
N ALA A 129 -26.35 -13.18 -4.13
CA ALA A 129 -27.42 -13.25 -3.13
C ALA A 129 -28.83 -13.20 -3.76
N SER A 130 -29.80 -13.81 -3.06
CA SER A 130 -31.22 -13.71 -3.37
C SER A 130 -31.73 -12.27 -3.23
N PRO A 131 -32.88 -11.90 -3.83
CA PRO A 131 -33.44 -10.56 -3.69
C PRO A 131 -33.62 -10.10 -2.23
N GLU A 132 -34.04 -11.01 -1.36
CA GLU A 132 -34.23 -10.76 0.07
C GLU A 132 -32.88 -10.57 0.79
N ASP A 133 -31.91 -11.44 0.52
CA ASP A 133 -30.58 -11.35 1.13
C ASP A 133 -29.80 -10.11 0.68
N ARG A 134 -30.03 -9.64 -0.56
CA ARG A 134 -29.45 -8.39 -1.08
C ARG A 134 -29.84 -7.21 -0.21
N LEU A 135 -31.08 -7.13 0.26
CA LEU A 135 -31.51 -6.06 1.15
C LEU A 135 -30.79 -6.13 2.50
N ALA A 136 -30.66 -7.33 3.08
CA ALA A 136 -29.94 -7.53 4.34
C ALA A 136 -28.44 -7.14 4.22
N ILE A 137 -27.79 -7.49 3.11
CA ILE A 137 -26.40 -7.10 2.83
C ILE A 137 -26.28 -5.57 2.75
N LEU A 138 -27.17 -4.91 2.00
CA LEU A 138 -27.17 -3.46 1.87
C LEU A 138 -27.41 -2.78 3.21
N ASP A 139 -28.35 -3.27 4.01
CA ASP A 139 -28.65 -2.68 5.33
C ASP A 139 -27.46 -2.81 6.28
N ALA A 140 -26.82 -3.99 6.35
CA ALA A 140 -25.64 -4.20 7.18
C ALA A 140 -24.44 -3.34 6.75
N ASP A 141 -24.24 -3.15 5.44
CA ASP A 141 -23.16 -2.29 4.94
C ASP A 141 -23.48 -0.80 5.15
N ILE A 142 -24.75 -0.38 5.03
CA ILE A 142 -25.19 0.97 5.37
C ILE A 142 -24.96 1.25 6.86
N ASP A 143 -25.33 0.32 7.75
CA ASP A 143 -25.13 0.45 9.19
C ASP A 143 -23.64 0.60 9.53
N ARG A 144 -22.79 -0.20 8.87
CA ARG A 144 -21.33 -0.07 9.01
C ARG A 144 -20.84 1.30 8.55
N ILE A 145 -21.36 1.80 7.43
CA ILE A 145 -20.98 3.11 6.88
C ILE A 145 -21.44 4.25 7.81
N VAL A 146 -22.64 4.16 8.38
CA VAL A 146 -23.15 5.15 9.35
C VAL A 146 -22.32 5.11 10.63
N ALA A 147 -22.08 3.93 11.20
CA ALA A 147 -21.24 3.80 12.40
C ALA A 147 -19.82 4.35 12.17
N MET A 148 -19.23 4.04 11.01
CA MET A 148 -17.94 4.58 10.61
C MET A 148 -18.01 6.10 10.46
N ARG A 149 -19.04 6.64 9.81
CA ARG A 149 -19.24 8.08 9.65
C ARG A 149 -19.32 8.78 11.00
N ASP A 150 -20.10 8.24 11.93
CA ASP A 150 -20.31 8.84 13.24
C ASP A 150 -19.00 8.78 14.06
N GLN A 151 -18.24 7.68 13.94
CA GLN A 151 -16.89 7.56 14.51
C GLN A 151 -15.92 8.61 13.95
N PHE A 152 -15.97 8.90 12.65
CA PHE A 152 -15.11 9.89 12.01
C PHE A 152 -15.60 11.34 12.17
N GLN A 153 -16.92 11.56 12.32
CA GLN A 153 -17.47 12.87 12.64
C GLN A 153 -17.10 13.30 14.06
N GLY A 154 -17.04 12.37 15.02
CA GLY A 154 -16.52 12.62 16.36
C GLY A 154 -15.05 13.07 16.37
N MET A 155 -14.23 12.62 15.42
CA MET A 155 -12.84 13.10 15.24
C MET A 155 -12.75 14.46 14.52
N ARG A 156 -13.86 14.97 13.97
CA ARG A 156 -13.91 16.15 13.09
C ARG A 156 -14.37 17.42 13.83
N GLY A 157 -14.31 17.42 15.16
CA GLY A 157 -14.49 18.61 16.01
C GLY A 157 -13.51 19.77 15.71
N GLY A 158 -12.50 19.54 14.87
CA GLY A 158 -11.67 20.58 14.27
C GLY A 158 -11.78 20.60 12.75
N ARG A 159 -12.57 21.54 12.22
CA ARG A 159 -12.37 22.20 10.91
C ARG A 159 -12.26 21.26 9.69
N GLY A 160 -13.39 20.85 9.13
CA GLY A 160 -13.54 20.54 7.70
C GLY A 160 -12.54 19.51 7.19
N GLY A 161 -12.77 18.24 7.50
CA GLY A 161 -11.98 17.10 7.01
C GLY A 161 -11.96 16.96 5.49
N PRO A 162 -11.50 15.82 4.94
CA PRO A 162 -10.90 15.73 3.62
C PRO A 162 -11.93 15.90 2.50
N GLY A 163 -12.39 17.14 2.29
CA GLY A 163 -12.61 17.63 0.95
C GLY A 163 -11.30 17.38 0.20
N GLY A 164 -11.44 16.93 -1.03
CA GLY A 164 -10.32 16.88 -1.95
C GLY A 164 -9.58 18.22 -1.99
N PRO A 165 -8.46 18.29 -2.72
CA PRO A 165 -7.61 19.49 -2.83
C PRO A 165 -8.29 20.67 -3.57
N GLU A 166 -9.53 21.04 -3.22
CA GLU A 166 -10.39 22.00 -3.91
C GLU A 166 -10.81 23.22 -3.08
N GLY A 167 -10.48 23.29 -1.77
CA GLY A 167 -11.09 24.35 -0.93
C GLY A 167 -10.20 25.47 -0.39
N ARG A 168 -8.87 25.32 -0.29
CA ARG A 168 -8.03 26.26 0.50
C ARG A 168 -6.77 26.77 -0.20
N GLY A 169 -6.74 26.77 -1.53
CA GLY A 169 -5.60 27.31 -2.28
C GLY A 169 -5.97 27.95 -3.61
N ARG A 170 -7.26 28.14 -3.88
CA ARG A 170 -7.73 28.61 -5.20
C ARG A 170 -7.64 30.13 -5.38
N GLU A 171 -7.53 30.87 -4.29
CA GLU A 171 -7.60 32.34 -4.32
C GLU A 171 -6.28 33.00 -4.75
N ASN A 172 -5.12 32.33 -4.68
CA ASN A 172 -3.80 32.92 -5.01
C ASN A 172 -2.97 32.11 -6.03
N MET A 173 -3.59 31.23 -6.82
CA MET A 173 -2.86 30.42 -7.81
C MET A 173 -2.75 31.18 -9.14
N SER A 174 -1.53 31.36 -9.67
CA SER A 174 -1.30 32.00 -10.97
C SER A 174 -1.96 31.20 -12.09
N ASP A 175 -2.22 31.84 -13.23
CA ASP A 175 -2.83 31.14 -14.37
C ASP A 175 -1.90 30.06 -14.97
N GLU A 176 -0.59 30.24 -14.89
CA GLU A 176 0.41 29.21 -15.25
C GLU A 176 0.33 27.99 -14.32
N ASP A 177 0.19 28.19 -13.01
CA ASP A 177 0.04 27.09 -12.05
C ASP A 177 -1.27 26.33 -12.26
N ARG A 178 -2.34 27.03 -12.69
CA ARG A 178 -3.63 26.41 -13.03
C ARG A 178 -3.49 25.55 -14.29
N GLU A 179 -2.77 26.02 -15.30
CA GLU A 179 -2.55 25.29 -16.54
C GLU A 179 -1.69 24.04 -16.31
N LYS A 180 -0.57 24.17 -15.60
CA LYS A 180 0.29 23.04 -15.22
C LYS A 180 -0.46 22.00 -14.38
N ARG A 181 -1.35 22.44 -13.50
CA ARG A 181 -2.23 21.54 -12.73
C ARG A 181 -3.25 20.83 -13.61
N ARG A 182 -3.83 21.51 -14.61
CA ARG A 182 -4.74 20.90 -15.59
C ARG A 182 -4.03 19.85 -16.43
N GLU A 183 -2.81 20.13 -16.85
CA GLU A 183 -1.99 19.20 -17.63
C GLU A 183 -1.63 17.95 -16.80
N GLN A 184 -1.11 18.12 -15.57
CA GLN A 184 -0.87 17.00 -14.66
C GLN A 184 -2.15 16.19 -14.36
N MET A 185 -3.31 16.85 -14.30
CA MET A 185 -4.58 16.17 -14.10
C MET A 185 -5.00 15.37 -15.34
N ARG A 186 -4.79 15.91 -16.55
CA ARG A 186 -5.01 15.21 -17.82
C ARG A 186 -4.11 13.99 -17.92
N GLU A 187 -2.81 14.14 -17.65
CA GLU A 187 -1.85 13.05 -17.69
C GLU A 187 -2.24 11.92 -16.70
N ARG A 188 -2.56 12.27 -15.46
CA ARG A 188 -3.08 11.30 -14.48
C ARG A 188 -4.39 10.63 -14.90
N MET A 189 -5.27 11.35 -15.59
CA MET A 189 -6.51 10.79 -16.13
C MET A 189 -6.23 9.80 -17.26
N THR A 190 -5.31 10.14 -18.16
CA THR A 190 -4.85 9.27 -19.25
C THR A 190 -4.19 8.01 -18.71
N GLU A 191 -3.23 8.12 -17.78
CA GLU A 191 -2.58 6.97 -17.13
C GLU A 191 -3.59 6.07 -16.41
N ARG A 192 -4.55 6.66 -15.68
CA ARG A 192 -5.63 5.90 -15.03
C ARG A 192 -6.55 5.23 -16.05
N GLY A 193 -6.82 5.89 -17.17
CA GLY A 193 -7.61 5.36 -18.28
C GLY A 193 -6.94 4.15 -18.92
N GLN A 194 -5.65 4.25 -19.21
CA GLN A 194 -4.84 3.16 -19.74
C GLN A 194 -4.74 1.99 -18.76
N GLN A 195 -4.43 2.25 -17.48
CA GLN A 195 -4.41 1.21 -16.45
C GLN A 195 -5.77 0.50 -16.32
N ARG A 196 -6.88 1.24 -16.44
CA ARG A 196 -8.23 0.65 -16.42
C ARG A 196 -8.53 -0.17 -17.67
N ALA A 197 -8.04 0.25 -18.83
CA ALA A 197 -8.20 -0.49 -20.08
C ALA A 197 -7.38 -1.80 -20.05
N GLU A 198 -6.16 -1.76 -19.51
CA GLU A 198 -5.26 -2.90 -19.45
C GLU A 198 -5.61 -3.91 -18.35
N THR A 199 -6.12 -3.43 -17.20
CA THR A 199 -6.36 -4.29 -16.01
C THR A 199 -7.84 -4.41 -15.61
N GLY A 200 -8.74 -3.72 -16.29
CA GLY A 200 -10.14 -3.64 -15.91
C GLY A 200 -10.95 -4.81 -16.45
N ASN A 201 -11.43 -5.68 -15.57
CA ASN A 201 -12.53 -6.59 -15.90
C ASN A 201 -13.84 -5.78 -16.00
N PRO A 202 -14.46 -5.63 -17.20
CA PRO A 202 -15.67 -4.84 -17.38
C PRO A 202 -16.86 -5.37 -16.57
N GLN A 203 -16.95 -6.70 -16.41
CA GLN A 203 -17.99 -7.34 -15.59
C GLN A 203 -17.85 -6.94 -14.11
N SER A 204 -16.62 -6.90 -13.58
CA SER A 204 -16.41 -6.45 -12.19
C SER A 204 -16.75 -4.97 -12.01
N GLN A 205 -16.53 -4.13 -13.02
CA GLN A 205 -16.93 -2.72 -12.96
C GLN A 205 -18.45 -2.55 -13.00
N ALA A 206 -19.14 -3.31 -13.84
CA ALA A 206 -20.60 -3.31 -13.89
C ALA A 206 -21.20 -3.70 -12.53
N LEU A 207 -20.77 -4.83 -11.95
CA LEU A 207 -21.26 -5.28 -10.64
C LEU A 207 -21.01 -4.24 -9.53
N ARG A 208 -19.84 -3.57 -9.53
CA ARG A 208 -19.56 -2.51 -8.55
C ARG A 208 -20.48 -1.30 -8.73
N THR A 209 -20.81 -0.97 -9.97
CA THR A 209 -21.70 0.16 -10.30
C THR A 209 -23.12 -0.14 -9.86
N GLU A 210 -23.62 -1.35 -10.14
CA GLU A 210 -24.91 -1.85 -9.66
C GLU A 210 -24.98 -1.87 -8.13
N TYR A 211 -23.95 -2.43 -7.48
CA TYR A 211 -23.87 -2.47 -6.02
C TYR A 211 -23.96 -1.07 -5.41
N ARG A 212 -23.21 -0.11 -5.98
CA ARG A 212 -23.23 1.29 -5.53
C ARG A 212 -24.58 1.96 -5.76
N ALA A 213 -25.19 1.75 -6.92
CA ALA A 213 -26.52 2.29 -7.22
C ALA A 213 -27.59 1.75 -6.26
N ALA A 214 -27.55 0.46 -5.95
CA ALA A 214 -28.46 -0.18 -5.00
C ALA A 214 -28.25 0.34 -3.57
N MET A 215 -27.00 0.52 -3.15
CA MET A 215 -26.65 1.13 -1.86
C MET A 215 -27.15 2.57 -1.76
N ASP A 216 -26.92 3.40 -2.79
CA ASP A 216 -27.38 4.78 -2.82
C ASP A 216 -28.91 4.86 -2.77
N ALA A 217 -29.61 3.98 -3.48
CA ALA A 217 -31.07 3.89 -3.45
C ALA A 217 -31.59 3.48 -2.07
N ARG A 218 -30.97 2.47 -1.44
CA ARG A 218 -31.35 1.99 -0.12
C ARG A 218 -31.08 3.02 0.99
N MET A 219 -29.96 3.74 0.92
CA MET A 219 -29.68 4.85 1.84
C MET A 219 -30.75 5.94 1.75
N LYS A 220 -31.18 6.31 0.53
CA LYS A 220 -32.28 7.27 0.34
C LYS A 220 -33.59 6.78 0.93
N GLN A 221 -33.95 5.52 0.75
CA GLN A 221 -35.14 4.92 1.37
C GLN A 221 -35.08 4.99 2.90
N ARG A 222 -33.89 4.86 3.48
CA ARG A 222 -33.64 4.96 4.93
C ARG A 222 -33.47 6.39 5.44
N GLY A 223 -33.57 7.40 4.57
CA GLY A 223 -33.38 8.81 4.94
C GLY A 223 -31.94 9.16 5.35
N ILE A 224 -30.95 8.36 4.97
CA ILE A 224 -29.54 8.59 5.32
C ILE A 224 -28.89 9.42 4.21
N GLU A 225 -28.59 10.69 4.49
CA GLU A 225 -27.82 11.53 3.57
C GLU A 225 -26.31 11.37 3.82
N PHE A 226 -25.59 10.88 2.81
CA PHE A 226 -24.13 10.79 2.84
C PHE A 226 -23.51 12.04 2.20
N GLY A 227 -23.14 13.00 3.05
CA GLY A 227 -22.14 14.05 2.78
C GLY A 227 -22.14 14.71 1.38
N GLY A 228 -23.03 15.68 1.18
CA GLY A 228 -22.67 16.92 0.48
C GLY A 228 -22.59 16.87 -1.05
N ARG A 229 -23.74 16.77 -1.72
CA ARG A 229 -24.03 17.72 -2.80
C ARG A 229 -25.00 18.71 -2.19
N GLY A 230 -24.49 19.85 -1.72
CA GLY A 230 -25.31 20.94 -1.21
C GLY A 230 -26.37 21.28 -2.24
N GLY A 231 -27.58 20.80 -2.00
CA GLY A 231 -28.78 21.32 -2.62
C GLY A 231 -28.97 22.72 -2.09
N GLY A 232 -28.35 23.70 -2.78
CA GLY A 232 -28.88 25.05 -2.80
C GLY A 232 -30.27 24.99 -3.41
N LYS A 233 -31.26 24.70 -2.55
CA LYS A 233 -32.66 25.03 -2.75
C LYS A 233 -33.07 25.90 -1.58
N LYS A 234 -32.83 27.19 -1.71
CA LYS A 234 -33.84 28.23 -1.84
C LYS A 234 -33.14 29.54 -2.21
#